data_AF-A0A7X6TUI1-F1
#
_entry.id   AF-A0A7X6TUI1-F1
#
_cell.length_a   1.000
_cell.length_b   1.000
_cell.length_c   1.000
_cell.angle_alpha   90.00
_cell.angle_beta   90.00
_cell.angle_gamma   90.00
#
_symmetry.space_group_name_H-M   'P 1'
#
loop_
_entity.id
_entity.type
_entity.pdbx_description
1 polymer ?
#
loop_
_entity_poly.entity_id
_entity_poly.type
_entity_poly.pdbx_seq_one_letter_code
_entity_poly.pdbx_strand_id
1 'polypeptide(L)'
;SVPMLRYSGDLNQTVRRIAIINGSGQSYFQKSLELGADCILTADTTYHAVQEFEEQGVAIVDPGHFLSEKNVYNHIMEKMAKEFNKDFDVPYFFSEVEKDPYHFV
;
A
#
# COMPACT_ATOMS: atom_id res chain seq x y z
N SER A 1 4.60 -11.39 5.87
CA SER A 1 4.51 -11.82 4.46
C SER A 1 3.14 -11.43 3.92
N VAL A 2 3.05 -11.14 2.62
CA VAL A 2 1.76 -10.88 1.94
C VAL A 2 1.20 -12.24 1.49
N PRO A 3 -0.03 -12.62 1.87
CA PRO A 3 -0.58 -13.95 1.58
C PRO A 3 -0.98 -14.11 0.10
N MET A 4 -1.43 -13.03 -0.55
CA MET A 4 -1.77 -12.98 -1.96
C MET A 4 -1.49 -11.59 -2.50
N LEU A 5 -0.95 -11.50 -3.71
CA LEU A 5 -0.65 -10.25 -4.40
C LEU A 5 -1.41 -10.23 -5.74
N ARG A 6 -2.14 -9.15 -6.02
CA ARG A 6 -2.72 -8.90 -7.34
C ARG A 6 -1.85 -7.88 -8.07
N TYR A 7 -1.73 -8.02 -9.38
CA TYR A 7 -1.05 -7.01 -10.19
C TYR A 7 -1.62 -6.95 -11.61
N SER A 8 -1.39 -5.83 -12.30
CA SER A 8 -1.61 -5.63 -13.74
C SER A 8 -0.37 -5.04 -14.40
N GLY A 9 -0.25 -5.18 -15.72
CA GLY A 9 0.93 -4.75 -16.49
C GLY A 9 1.90 -5.89 -16.82
N ASP A 10 2.90 -5.57 -17.64
CA ASP A 10 3.89 -6.53 -18.12
C ASP A 10 4.94 -6.82 -17.05
N LEU A 11 5.11 -8.10 -16.68
CA LEU A 11 6.14 -8.54 -15.73
C LEU A 11 7.57 -8.26 -16.20
N ASN A 12 7.78 -8.04 -17.50
CA ASN A 12 9.08 -7.70 -18.08
C ASN A 12 9.30 -6.17 -18.16
N GLN A 13 8.29 -5.37 -17.80
CA GLN A 13 8.40 -3.92 -17.78
C GLN A 13 9.51 -3.48 -16.82
N THR A 14 10.35 -2.56 -17.27
CA THR A 14 11.32 -1.89 -16.39
C THR A 14 10.61 -0.78 -15.62
N VAL A 15 10.41 -0.99 -14.32
CA VAL A 15 9.83 0.01 -13.41
C VAL A 15 10.94 0.92 -12.85
N ARG A 16 10.83 2.24 -13.06
CA ARG A 16 11.79 3.23 -12.54
C ARG A 16 11.20 4.13 -11.47
N ARG A 17 9.90 4.45 -11.58
CA ARG A 17 9.18 5.27 -10.59
C ARG A 17 7.93 4.55 -10.10
N ILE A 18 7.86 4.37 -8.79
CA ILE A 18 6.71 3.76 -8.11
C ILE A 18 6.00 4.83 -7.29
N ALA A 19 4.70 4.99 -7.50
CA ALA A 19 3.83 5.71 -6.58
C ALA A 19 3.33 4.73 -5.51
N ILE A 20 3.44 5.10 -4.23
CA ILE A 20 3.01 4.27 -3.10
C ILE A 20 1.90 5.01 -2.36
N ILE A 21 0.72 4.41 -2.31
CA ILE A 21 -0.47 4.99 -1.69
C ILE A 21 -1.13 3.90 -0.86
N ASN A 22 -1.13 4.03 0.46
CA ASN A 22 -1.76 3.04 1.33
C ASN A 22 -3.29 3.11 1.23
N GLY A 23 -3.96 2.00 1.53
CA GLY A 23 -5.41 1.88 1.54
C GLY A 23 -6.01 2.03 0.14
N SER A 24 -7.21 2.61 0.08
CA SER A 24 -7.94 2.85 -1.19
C SER A 24 -7.40 4.08 -1.92
N GLY A 25 -6.31 3.90 -2.65
CA GLY A 25 -5.56 4.99 -3.30
C GLY A 25 -5.96 5.30 -4.74
N GLN A 26 -7.02 4.69 -5.28
CA GLN A 26 -7.40 4.85 -6.69
C GLN A 26 -7.60 6.32 -7.12
N SER A 27 -8.10 7.18 -6.23
CA SER A 27 -8.30 8.61 -6.49
C SER A 27 -7.00 9.36 -6.85
N TYR A 28 -5.84 8.79 -6.54
CA TYR A 28 -4.52 9.36 -6.85
C TYR A 28 -3.87 8.76 -8.11
N PHE A 29 -4.57 7.91 -8.85
CA PHE A 29 -4.02 7.26 -10.04
C PHE A 29 -3.60 8.28 -11.10
N GLN A 30 -4.53 9.18 -11.47
CA GLN A 30 -4.24 10.24 -12.41
C GLN A 30 -3.08 11.11 -11.95
N LYS A 31 -3.03 11.43 -10.64
CA LYS A 31 -1.93 12.23 -10.08
C LYS A 31 -0.58 11.50 -10.17
N SER A 32 -0.58 10.19 -9.97
CA SER A 32 0.62 9.36 -10.05
C SER A 32 1.16 9.31 -11.49
N LEU A 33 0.26 9.17 -12.46
CA LEU A 33 0.60 9.24 -13.89
C LEU A 33 1.19 10.61 -14.27
N GLU A 34 0.59 11.72 -13.82
CA GLU A 34 1.12 13.07 -14.06
C GLU A 34 2.53 13.28 -13.48
N LEU A 35 2.82 12.61 -12.35
CA LEU A 35 4.15 12.61 -11.74
C LEU A 35 5.12 11.62 -12.42
N GLY A 36 4.66 10.94 -13.48
CA GLY A 36 5.42 10.00 -14.30
C GLY A 36 5.72 8.69 -13.59
N ALA A 37 4.76 8.14 -12.84
CA ALA A 37 4.85 6.82 -12.26
C ALA A 37 4.72 5.74 -13.35
N ASP A 38 5.60 4.74 -13.30
CA ASP A 38 5.52 3.55 -14.16
C ASP A 38 4.74 2.42 -13.47
N CYS A 39 4.60 2.52 -12.15
CA CYS A 39 3.90 1.56 -11.31
C CYS A 39 3.21 2.27 -10.14
N ILE A 40 2.04 1.81 -9.76
CA ILE A 40 1.30 2.28 -8.58
C ILE A 40 1.09 1.09 -7.64
N LEU A 41 1.52 1.24 -6.39
CA LEU A 41 1.25 0.30 -5.31
C LEU A 41 0.14 0.89 -4.43
N THR A 42 -1.01 0.24 -4.41
CA THR A 42 -2.17 0.65 -3.59
C THR A 42 -3.11 -0.53 -3.32
N ALA A 43 -4.26 -0.30 -2.72
CA ALA A 43 -5.32 -1.31 -2.59
C ALA A 43 -6.70 -0.77 -2.98
N ASP A 44 -7.71 -1.65 -2.89
CA ASP A 44 -9.13 -1.36 -3.14
C ASP A 44 -9.41 -0.68 -4.47
N THR A 45 -8.79 -1.20 -5.53
CA THR A 45 -8.95 -0.73 -6.90
C THR A 45 -10.12 -1.42 -7.61
N THR A 46 -10.82 -0.71 -8.46
CA THR A 46 -11.83 -1.29 -9.35
C THR A 46 -11.19 -1.87 -10.61
N TYR A 47 -11.83 -2.89 -11.17
CA TYR A 47 -11.36 -3.54 -12.41
C TYR A 47 -11.12 -2.52 -13.54
N HIS A 48 -12.08 -1.62 -13.78
CA HIS A 48 -11.97 -0.66 -14.88
C HIS A 48 -10.85 0.36 -14.69
N ALA A 49 -10.60 0.81 -13.46
CA ALA A 49 -9.48 1.71 -13.20
C ALA A 49 -8.13 1.01 -13.42
N VAL A 50 -8.01 -0.26 -13.02
CA VAL A 50 -6.80 -1.05 -13.25
C VAL A 50 -6.57 -1.25 -14.76
N GLN A 51 -7.62 -1.62 -15.50
CA GLN A 51 -7.55 -1.81 -16.95
C GLN A 51 -7.11 -0.52 -17.68
N GLU A 52 -7.72 0.61 -17.35
CA GLU A 52 -7.41 1.90 -17.95
C GLU A 52 -5.93 2.30 -17.76
N PHE A 53 -5.37 2.04 -16.58
CA PHE A 53 -3.98 2.39 -16.28
C PHE A 53 -2.97 1.39 -16.87
N GLU A 54 -3.35 0.12 -16.96
CA GLU A 54 -2.57 -0.89 -17.69
C GLU A 54 -2.45 -0.53 -19.19
N GLU A 55 -3.54 -0.10 -19.82
CA GLU A 55 -3.54 0.38 -21.22
C GLU A 55 -2.64 1.61 -21.42
N GLN A 56 -2.44 2.40 -20.37
CA GLN A 56 -1.51 3.54 -20.34
C GLN A 56 -0.06 3.15 -20.00
N GLY A 57 0.23 1.86 -19.84
CA GLY A 57 1.56 1.35 -19.50
C GLY A 57 1.96 1.55 -18.04
N VAL A 58 1.00 1.83 -17.15
CA VAL A 58 1.23 1.93 -15.71
C VAL A 58 0.83 0.63 -15.03
N ALA A 59 1.80 -0.06 -14.45
CA ALA A 59 1.55 -1.28 -13.69
C ALA A 59 0.82 -0.95 -12.37
N ILE A 60 -0.11 -1.80 -11.95
CA ILE A 60 -0.75 -1.68 -10.63
C ILE A 60 -0.35 -2.89 -9.79
N VAL A 61 0.00 -2.67 -8.53
CA VAL A 61 0.31 -3.72 -7.55
C VAL A 61 -0.59 -3.54 -6.33
N ASP A 62 -1.35 -4.57 -6.01
CA ASP A 62 -2.32 -4.57 -4.92
C ASP A 62 -2.05 -5.68 -3.89
N PRO A 63 -1.45 -5.34 -2.74
CA PRO A 63 -1.21 -6.27 -1.65
C PRO A 63 -2.39 -6.41 -0.66
N GLY A 64 -3.51 -5.73 -0.91
CA GLY A 64 -4.65 -5.62 0.01
C GLY A 64 -4.57 -4.41 0.94
N HIS A 65 -5.74 -3.87 1.31
CA HIS A 65 -5.87 -2.62 2.08
C HIS A 65 -5.15 -2.71 3.42
N PHE A 66 -5.48 -3.73 4.20
CA PHE A 66 -4.94 -3.92 5.54
C PHE A 66 -3.40 -3.99 5.54
N LEU A 67 -2.82 -4.73 4.59
CA LEU A 67 -1.36 -4.89 4.53
C LEU A 67 -0.63 -3.64 4.05
N SER A 68 -1.26 -2.86 3.16
CA SER A 68 -0.70 -1.59 2.71
C SER A 68 -0.58 -0.58 3.86
N GLU A 69 -1.48 -0.61 4.85
CA GLU A 69 -1.49 0.33 5.96
C GLU A 69 -0.74 -0.17 7.20
N LYS A 70 -0.94 -1.44 7.59
CA LYS A 70 -0.50 -1.99 8.88
C LYS A 70 0.99 -1.80 9.14
N ASN A 71 1.83 -2.02 8.13
CA ASN A 71 3.28 -1.88 8.29
C ASN A 71 3.69 -0.44 8.55
N VAL A 72 3.07 0.52 7.84
CA VAL A 72 3.33 1.94 8.01
C VAL A 72 2.81 2.42 9.37
N TYR A 73 1.61 1.98 9.75
CA TYR A 73 1.03 2.25 11.08
C TYR A 73 1.97 1.79 12.20
N ASN A 74 2.41 0.53 12.16
CA ASN A 74 3.30 -0.02 13.18
C ASN A 74 4.60 0.79 13.31
N HIS A 75 5.20 1.14 12.18
CA HIS A 75 6.44 1.93 12.15
C HIS A 75 6.26 3.33 12.73
N ILE A 76 5.14 4.01 12.42
CA ILE A 76 4.85 5.34 12.96
C ILE A 76 4.60 5.25 14.48
N MET A 77 3.78 4.30 14.91
CA MET A 77 3.47 4.13 16.33
C MET A 77 4.71 3.76 17.15
N GLU A 78 5.59 2.92 16.62
CA GLU A 78 6.86 2.61 17.30
C GLU A 78 7.75 3.86 17.44
N LYS A 79 7.82 4.70 16.39
CA LYS A 79 8.53 5.98 16.48
C LYS A 79 7.92 6.91 17.51
N MET A 80 6.60 7.07 17.51
CA MET A 80 5.90 7.92 18.47
C MET A 80 6.12 7.43 19.90
N ALA A 81 6.05 6.12 20.13
CA ALA A 81 6.28 5.54 21.44
C ALA A 81 7.73 5.76 21.92
N LYS A 82 8.72 5.61 21.03
CA LYS A 82 10.13 5.90 21.34
C LYS A 82 10.37 7.37 21.67
N GLU A 83 9.75 8.29 20.93
CA GLU A 83 9.86 9.72 21.18
C GLU A 83 9.20 10.11 22.51
N PHE A 84 8.00 9.58 22.78
CA PHE A 84 7.29 9.83 24.04
C PHE A 84 8.06 9.28 25.25
N ASN A 85 8.67 8.09 25.12
CA ASN A 85 9.44 7.47 26.20
C ASN A 85 10.85 8.07 26.40
N LYS A 86 11.17 9.20 25.77
CA LYS A 86 12.36 9.98 26.15
C LYS A 86 12.18 10.69 27.48
N ASP A 87 10.95 11.14 27.75
CA ASP A 87 10.60 11.94 28.93
C ASP A 87 9.76 11.16 29.95
N PHE A 88 9.19 10.03 29.52
CA PHE A 88 8.30 9.18 30.32
C PHE A 88 8.71 7.71 30.23
N ASP A 89 8.32 6.90 31.21
CA ASP A 89 8.51 5.43 31.18
C ASP A 89 7.14 4.76 31.18
N VAL A 90 6.51 4.71 30.00
CA VAL A 90 5.15 4.20 29.80
C VAL A 90 5.18 3.03 28.81
N PRO A 91 4.66 1.85 29.21
CA PRO A 91 4.58 0.71 28.31
C PRO A 91 3.57 0.97 27.18
N TYR A 92 3.88 0.49 25.98
CA TYR A 92 3.01 0.55 24.80
C TYR A 92 2.86 -0.84 24.19
N PHE A 93 1.70 -1.08 23.57
CA PHE A 93 1.35 -2.38 22.99
C PHE A 93 0.69 -2.17 21.62
N PHE A 94 0.98 -3.06 20.66
CA PHE A 94 0.25 -3.11 19.40
C PHE A 94 -1.02 -3.94 19.56
N SER A 95 -2.09 -3.54 18.87
CA SER A 95 -3.32 -4.34 18.84
C SER A 95 -3.10 -5.66 18.10
N GLU A 96 -3.44 -6.77 18.75
CA GLU A 96 -3.44 -8.11 18.14
C GLU A 96 -4.83 -8.54 17.64
N VAL A 97 -5.87 -7.73 17.92
CA VAL A 97 -7.26 -8.03 17.56
C VAL A 97 -7.54 -7.67 16.11
N GLU A 98 -6.88 -6.64 15.59
CA GLU A 98 -7.11 -6.13 14.25
C GLU A 98 -6.51 -7.05 13.18
N LYS A 99 -7.35 -7.46 12.23
CA LYS A 99 -7.03 -8.45 11.19
C LYS A 99 -7.64 -8.05 9.87
N ASP A 100 -7.00 -8.50 8.80
CA ASP A 100 -7.55 -8.43 7.45
C ASP A 100 -8.88 -9.23 7.39
N PRO A 101 -9.98 -8.64 6.91
CA PRO A 101 -11.23 -9.38 6.73
C PRO A 101 -11.17 -10.40 5.59
N TYR A 102 -10.19 -10.29 4.69
CA TYR A 102 -10.03 -11.22 3.58
C TYR A 102 -9.31 -12.50 4.00
N HIS A 103 -9.88 -13.63 3.58
CA HIS A 103 -9.27 -14.94 3.66
C HIS A 103 -8.89 -15.39 2.26
N PHE A 104 -7.66 -15.90 2.11
CA PHE A 104 -7.07 -16.30 0.84
C PHE A 104 -7.04 -17.83 0.74
N VAL A 105 -7.31 -18.36 -0.45
CA VAL A 105 -7.22 -19.79 -0.79
C VAL A 105 -6.20 -20.02 -1.89
#